data_AF-A0AAJ7BVH1-F1
#
_entry.id   AF-A0AAJ7BVH1-F1
#
_cell.length_a   1.000
_cell.length_b   1.000
_cell.length_c   1.000
_cell.angle_alpha   90.00
_cell.angle_beta   90.00
_cell.angle_gamma   90.00
#
_symmetry.space_group_name_H-M   'P 1'
#
loop_
_entity.id
_entity.type
_entity.pdbx_description
1 polymer ?
#
loop_
_entity_poly.entity_id
_entity_poly.type
_entity_poly.pdbx_seq_one_letter_code
_entity_poly.pdbx_strand_id
1 'polypeptide(L)'
;MAVEHGMGSKERAEDFCPYITEVMFINDGLTANEIAAEIEDYMDTEFNTELQDESSIQVAEELLRFYNYCKEGDESTAMTEFEKLPPLQIWITARQTIKQVGNQSMAENNGDSSGSSTEEDEDMEVSEPGWTEVKTRRKR
;
A
#
# COMPACT_ATOMS: atom_id res chain seq x y z
N MET A 1 0.96 0.85 8.37
CA MET A 1 2.38 1.29 8.30
C MET A 1 2.80 1.50 6.85
N ALA A 2 3.27 0.49 6.09
CA ALA A 2 3.83 0.71 4.74
C ALA A 2 2.87 1.40 3.75
N VAL A 3 1.66 0.84 3.56
CA VAL A 3 0.64 1.42 2.68
C VAL A 3 0.19 2.81 3.15
N GLU A 4 -0.01 2.98 4.45
CA GLU A 4 -0.44 4.26 5.04
C GLU A 4 0.62 5.37 4.88
N HIS A 5 1.90 5.00 4.78
CA HIS A 5 3.01 5.91 4.51
C HIS A 5 3.38 6.02 3.03
N GLY A 6 2.60 5.40 2.13
CA GLY A 6 2.80 5.50 0.69
C GLY A 6 3.99 4.72 0.15
N MET A 7 4.49 3.73 0.90
CA MET A 7 5.61 2.88 0.47
C MET A 7 5.18 1.74 -0.48
N GLY A 8 3.88 1.57 -0.70
CA GLY A 8 3.30 0.72 -1.73
C GLY A 8 1.81 0.97 -1.87
N SER A 9 1.18 0.37 -2.88
CA SER A 9 -0.25 0.59 -3.14
C SER A 9 -1.13 -0.33 -2.29
N LYS A 10 -2.40 0.08 -2.11
CA LYS A 10 -3.41 -0.78 -1.50
C LYS A 10 -3.61 -2.08 -2.30
N GLU A 11 -3.54 -2.00 -3.62
CA GLU A 11 -3.68 -3.14 -4.53
C GLU A 11 -2.61 -4.21 -4.24
N ARG A 12 -1.34 -3.82 -4.02
CA ARG A 12 -0.30 -4.78 -3.63
C ARG A 12 -0.57 -5.42 -2.27
N ALA A 13 -1.12 -4.68 -1.31
CA ALA A 13 -1.53 -5.29 -0.05
C ALA A 13 -2.70 -6.27 -0.21
N GLU A 14 -3.59 -6.05 -1.19
CA GLU A 14 -4.67 -6.99 -1.52
C GLU A 14 -4.14 -8.22 -2.28
N ASP A 15 -3.13 -8.06 -3.14
CA ASP A 15 -2.47 -9.13 -3.90
C ASP A 15 -1.58 -10.03 -3.03
N PHE A 16 -1.12 -9.54 -1.87
CA PHE A 16 -0.30 -10.33 -0.95
C PHE A 16 -1.00 -11.61 -0.46
N CYS A 17 -2.30 -11.53 -0.14
CA CYS A 17 -3.07 -12.67 0.37
C CYS A 17 -3.15 -13.85 -0.62
N PRO A 18 -3.60 -13.67 -1.89
CA PRO A 18 -3.59 -14.76 -2.86
C PRO A 18 -2.18 -15.23 -3.20
N TYR A 19 -1.19 -14.33 -3.25
CA TYR A 19 0.20 -14.68 -3.48
C TYR A 19 0.73 -15.69 -2.46
N ILE A 20 0.68 -15.34 -1.17
CA ILE A 20 1.24 -16.21 -0.13
C ILE A 20 0.46 -17.53 0.01
N THR A 21 -0.85 -17.47 -0.24
CA THR A 21 -1.70 -18.68 -0.27
C THR A 21 -1.28 -19.62 -1.39
N GLU A 22 -0.98 -19.09 -2.58
CA GLU A 22 -0.51 -19.88 -3.72
C GLU A 22 0.87 -20.49 -3.44
N VAL A 23 1.81 -19.72 -2.87
CA VAL A 23 3.12 -20.23 -2.45
C VAL A 23 2.97 -21.42 -1.49
N MET A 24 2.13 -21.28 -0.46
CA MET A 24 1.91 -22.35 0.52
C MET A 24 1.13 -23.54 -0.04
N PHE A 25 0.31 -23.34 -1.07
CA PHE A 25 -0.46 -24.41 -1.69
C PHE A 25 0.39 -25.25 -2.67
N ILE A 26 1.26 -24.60 -3.45
CA ILE A 26 2.10 -25.27 -4.45
C ILE A 26 3.27 -26.02 -3.78
N ASN A 27 3.79 -25.49 -2.69
CA ASN A 27 4.94 -26.06 -2.00
C ASN A 27 4.50 -26.86 -0.77
N ASP A 28 4.74 -28.18 -0.80
CA ASP A 28 4.42 -29.06 0.33
C ASP A 28 5.51 -28.98 1.41
N GLY A 29 5.09 -28.89 2.67
CA GLY A 29 5.99 -29.02 3.82
C GLY A 29 6.90 -27.82 4.07
N LEU A 30 6.49 -26.61 3.63
CA LEU A 30 7.19 -25.38 3.97
C LEU A 30 7.33 -25.20 5.49
N THR A 31 8.50 -24.72 5.89
CA THR A 31 8.80 -24.29 7.26
C THR A 31 8.47 -22.82 7.44
N ALA A 32 8.31 -22.39 8.71
CA ALA A 32 8.04 -20.98 9.02
C ALA A 32 9.14 -20.05 8.48
N ASN A 33 10.40 -20.49 8.48
CA ASN A 33 11.51 -19.70 7.94
C ASN A 33 11.41 -19.47 6.42
N GLU A 34 10.96 -20.49 5.68
CA GLU A 34 10.81 -20.37 4.22
C GLU A 34 9.65 -19.44 3.86
N ILE A 35 8.54 -19.52 4.60
CA ILE A 35 7.41 -18.60 4.42
C ILE A 35 7.80 -17.19 4.86
N ALA A 36 8.55 -17.03 5.96
CA ALA A 36 9.01 -15.72 6.41
C ALA A 36 9.95 -15.05 5.40
N ALA A 37 10.87 -15.81 4.80
CA ALA A 37 11.73 -15.31 3.74
C ALA A 37 10.91 -14.81 2.54
N GLU A 38 9.86 -15.54 2.16
CA GLU A 38 8.95 -15.12 1.10
C GLU A 38 8.17 -13.83 1.45
N ILE A 39 7.75 -13.70 2.72
CA ILE A 39 7.10 -12.48 3.22
C ILE A 39 8.09 -11.31 3.17
N GLU A 40 9.33 -11.51 3.60
CA GLU A 40 10.38 -10.48 3.58
C GLU A 40 10.69 -10.03 2.15
N ASP A 41 10.87 -10.97 1.22
CA ASP A 41 11.12 -10.69 -0.20
C ASP A 41 9.95 -9.89 -0.82
N TYR A 42 8.71 -10.24 -0.47
CA TYR A 42 7.54 -9.49 -0.91
C TYR A 42 7.52 -8.06 -0.33
N MET A 43 7.83 -7.92 0.96
CA MET A 43 7.84 -6.62 1.64
C MET A 43 8.93 -5.68 1.11
N ASP A 44 10.10 -6.22 0.77
CA ASP A 44 11.16 -5.46 0.13
C ASP A 44 10.76 -5.07 -1.31
N THR A 45 10.28 -6.04 -2.10
CA THR A 45 9.98 -5.81 -3.52
C THR A 45 8.79 -4.88 -3.75
N GLU A 46 7.70 -5.07 -3.01
CA GLU A 46 6.42 -4.37 -3.27
C GLU A 46 6.21 -3.14 -2.39
N PHE A 47 6.91 -3.08 -1.25
CA PHE A 47 6.79 -1.97 -0.29
C PHE A 47 8.11 -1.30 0.05
N ASN A 48 9.25 -1.70 -0.54
CA ASN A 48 10.58 -1.15 -0.23
C ASN A 48 10.81 -1.11 1.30
N THR A 49 10.43 -2.19 1.99
CA THR A 49 10.40 -2.29 3.44
C THR A 49 11.12 -3.55 3.90
N GLU A 50 12.21 -3.38 4.65
CA GLU A 50 12.89 -4.46 5.36
C GLU A 50 12.21 -4.74 6.71
N LEU A 51 12.03 -6.01 7.05
CA LEU A 51 11.55 -6.46 8.36
C LEU A 51 12.75 -6.92 9.20
N GLN A 52 12.93 -6.35 10.40
CA GLN A 52 14.09 -6.63 11.26
C GLN A 52 13.69 -7.06 12.68
N ASP A 53 12.40 -7.21 12.93
CA ASP A 53 11.81 -7.46 14.25
C ASP A 53 11.23 -8.87 14.41
N GLU A 54 11.62 -9.79 13.53
CA GLU A 54 11.11 -11.18 13.48
C GLU A 54 9.59 -11.26 13.27
N SER A 55 8.93 -10.16 12.84
CA SER A 55 7.49 -10.15 12.57
C SER A 55 7.11 -11.09 11.42
N SER A 56 7.97 -11.23 10.42
CA SER A 56 7.84 -12.17 9.30
C SER A 56 7.67 -13.61 9.78
N ILE A 57 8.50 -14.04 10.73
CA ILE A 57 8.46 -15.38 11.33
C ILE A 57 7.16 -15.60 12.11
N GLN A 58 6.75 -14.63 12.93
CA GLN A 58 5.51 -14.74 13.70
C GLN A 58 4.28 -14.85 12.78
N VAL A 59 4.25 -14.06 11.71
CA VAL A 59 3.19 -14.14 10.70
C VAL A 59 3.23 -15.49 9.98
N ALA A 60 4.42 -15.99 9.62
CA ALA A 60 4.60 -17.28 8.97
C ALA A 60 4.12 -18.46 9.83
N GLU A 61 4.43 -18.45 11.13
CA GLU A 61 3.93 -19.45 12.09
C GLU A 61 2.40 -19.44 12.17
N GLU A 62 1.80 -18.26 12.20
CA GLU A 62 0.35 -18.10 12.24
C GLU A 62 -0.31 -18.61 10.94
N LEU A 63 0.26 -18.28 9.78
CA LEU A 63 -0.20 -18.78 8.48
C LEU A 63 -0.12 -20.31 8.41
N LEU A 64 1.00 -20.91 8.84
CA LEU A 64 1.16 -22.36 8.89
C LEU A 64 0.13 -23.02 9.81
N ARG A 65 -0.15 -22.41 10.96
CA ARG A 65 -1.15 -22.90 11.91
C ARG A 65 -2.51 -23.02 11.26
N PHE A 66 -2.98 -21.96 10.58
CA PHE A 66 -4.25 -21.99 9.85
C PHE A 66 -4.23 -22.96 8.66
N TYR A 67 -3.14 -22.99 7.91
CA TYR A 67 -2.98 -23.91 6.78
C TYR A 67 -3.11 -25.38 7.23
N ASN A 68 -2.52 -25.74 8.37
CA ASN A 68 -2.63 -27.10 8.92
C ASN A 68 -4.07 -27.44 9.32
N TYR A 69 -4.82 -26.52 9.93
CA TYR A 69 -6.25 -26.75 10.20
C TYR A 69 -7.03 -27.02 8.91
N CYS A 70 -6.75 -26.27 7.83
CA CYS A 70 -7.36 -26.51 6.53
C CYS A 70 -6.97 -27.87 5.93
N LYS A 71 -5.69 -28.25 6.06
CA LYS A 71 -5.17 -29.54 5.56
C LYS A 71 -5.75 -30.74 6.30
N GLU A 72 -5.98 -30.60 7.60
CA GLU A 72 -6.57 -31.64 8.47
C GLU A 72 -8.11 -31.68 8.42
N GLY A 73 -8.75 -30.67 7.81
CA GLY A 73 -10.20 -30.54 7.76
C GLY A 73 -10.83 -30.08 9.08
N ASP A 74 -10.03 -29.52 10.00
CA ASP A 74 -10.49 -29.00 11.29
C ASP A 74 -10.97 -27.54 11.17
N GLU A 75 -12.06 -27.36 10.44
CA GLU A 75 -12.69 -26.05 10.22
C GLU A 75 -13.17 -25.42 11.54
N SER A 76 -13.60 -26.23 12.50
CA SER A 76 -14.09 -25.74 13.80
C SER A 76 -12.99 -25.05 14.59
N THR A 77 -11.80 -25.66 14.67
CA THR A 77 -10.65 -25.05 15.35
C THR A 77 -10.16 -23.83 14.58
N ALA A 78 -10.10 -23.89 13.25
CA ALA A 78 -9.74 -22.74 12.42
C ALA A 78 -10.64 -21.53 12.71
N MET A 79 -11.97 -21.71 12.71
CA MET A 79 -12.90 -20.62 13.01
C MET A 79 -12.73 -20.07 14.42
N THR A 80 -12.52 -20.94 15.41
CA THR A 80 -12.32 -20.54 16.81
C THR A 80 -11.04 -19.73 17.00
N GLU A 81 -9.95 -20.09 16.33
CA GLU A 81 -8.69 -19.32 16.36
C GLU A 81 -8.81 -18.02 15.56
N PHE A 82 -9.52 -18.03 14.44
CA PHE A 82 -9.75 -16.85 13.61
C PHE A 82 -10.48 -15.74 14.38
N GLU A 83 -11.47 -16.09 15.21
CA GLU A 83 -12.21 -15.14 16.05
C GLU A 83 -11.32 -14.43 17.10
N LYS A 84 -10.14 -14.98 17.42
CA LYS A 84 -9.20 -14.38 18.38
C LYS A 84 -8.31 -13.32 17.73
N LEU A 85 -8.29 -13.23 16.40
CA LEU A 85 -7.46 -12.27 15.68
C LEU A 85 -7.96 -10.84 15.89
N PRO A 86 -7.05 -9.85 15.90
CA PRO A 86 -7.44 -8.45 16.00
C PRO A 86 -8.30 -8.04 14.80
N PRO A 87 -9.20 -7.05 14.98
CA PRO A 87 -10.02 -6.55 13.87
C PRO A 87 -9.14 -5.93 12.78
N LEU A 88 -9.60 -6.06 11.53
CA LEU A 88 -8.92 -5.47 10.39
C LEU A 88 -8.88 -3.95 10.48
N GLN A 89 -7.77 -3.37 10.03
CA GLN A 89 -7.60 -1.92 9.96
C GLN A 89 -8.56 -1.30 8.93
N ILE A 90 -9.01 -0.07 9.22
CA ILE A 90 -10.01 0.62 8.40
C ILE A 90 -9.49 0.85 6.97
N TRP A 91 -8.20 1.11 6.80
CA TRP A 91 -7.63 1.36 5.46
C TRP A 91 -7.73 0.13 4.54
N ILE A 92 -7.76 -1.08 5.11
CA ILE A 92 -7.92 -2.34 4.36
C ILE A 92 -9.37 -2.48 3.91
N THR A 93 -10.31 -2.30 4.83
CA THR A 93 -11.75 -2.54 4.61
C THR A 93 -12.43 -1.40 3.86
N ALA A 94 -11.90 -0.19 3.93
CA ALA A 94 -12.46 0.96 3.24
C ALA A 94 -12.37 0.77 1.71
N ARG A 95 -13.53 0.78 1.05
CA ARG A 95 -13.62 1.03 -0.38
C ARG A 95 -13.29 2.49 -0.63
N GLN A 96 -12.02 2.82 -0.78
CA GLN A 96 -11.66 4.15 -1.28
C GLN A 96 -12.16 4.26 -2.72
N THR A 97 -13.19 5.08 -2.93
CA THR A 97 -13.42 5.66 -4.25
C THR A 97 -12.30 6.66 -4.47
N ILE A 98 -11.23 6.22 -5.13
CA ILE A 98 -10.18 7.12 -5.56
C ILE A 98 -10.84 8.09 -6.53
N LYS A 99 -11.21 9.29 -6.05
CA LYS A 99 -11.38 10.43 -6.95
C LYS A 99 -10.00 10.68 -7.52
N GLN A 100 -9.75 10.09 -8.68
CA GLN A 100 -8.69 10.48 -9.59
C GLN A 100 -8.83 12.00 -9.76
N VAL A 101 -8.03 12.77 -9.02
CA VAL A 101 -7.73 14.12 -9.41
C VAL A 101 -6.87 13.95 -10.64
N GLY A 102 -7.52 13.95 -11.80
CA GLY A 102 -6.86 13.85 -13.08
C GLY A 102 -5.79 14.93 -13.14
N ASN A 103 -4.53 14.51 -13.15
CA ASN A 103 -3.46 15.30 -13.74
C ASN A 103 -3.86 15.49 -15.20
N GLN A 104 -4.55 16.60 -15.48
CA GLN A 104 -4.64 17.13 -16.83
C GLN A 104 -3.23 17.61 -17.20
N SER A 105 -2.41 16.69 -17.70
CA SER A 105 -1.32 17.03 -18.60
C SER A 105 -1.97 17.71 -19.82
N MET A 106 -2.00 19.04 -19.81
CA MET A 106 -2.41 19.82 -20.98
C MET A 106 -1.38 19.59 -22.08
N ALA A 107 -1.74 18.74 -23.03
CA ALA A 107 -1.12 18.70 -24.34
C ALA A 107 -1.54 19.95 -25.13
N GLU A 108 -0.53 20.60 -25.69
CA GLU A 108 -0.52 21.27 -27.00
C GLU A 108 -1.46 22.46 -27.22
N ASN A 109 -0.88 23.67 -27.21
CA ASN A 109 -1.34 24.75 -28.07
C ASN A 109 -0.15 25.33 -28.85
N ASN A 110 -0.18 25.12 -30.17
CA ASN A 110 0.68 25.76 -31.15
C ASN A 110 0.64 27.29 -31.00
N GLY A 111 1.82 27.91 -30.88
CA GLY A 111 1.99 29.35 -30.83
C GLY A 111 3.24 29.78 -31.59
N ASP A 112 3.00 30.42 -32.73
CA ASP A 112 3.87 30.96 -33.77
C ASP A 112 5.16 31.67 -33.30
N SER A 113 6.21 31.55 -34.12
CA SER A 113 7.48 32.26 -34.02
C SER A 113 7.33 33.72 -34.45
N SER A 114 7.67 34.68 -33.58
CA SER A 114 8.36 35.90 -34.02
C SER A 114 8.98 36.61 -32.81
N GLY A 115 10.26 36.93 -32.93
CA GLY A 115 11.09 37.43 -31.83
C GLY A 115 10.95 38.92 -31.53
N SER A 116 11.45 39.32 -30.37
CA SER A 116 12.21 40.56 -30.16
C SER A 116 12.72 40.60 -28.71
N SER A 117 13.96 41.04 -28.57
CA SER A 117 14.81 41.22 -27.38
C SER A 117 14.18 42.02 -26.23
N THR A 118 14.64 41.84 -24.99
CA THR A 118 15.46 42.78 -24.15
C THR A 118 15.75 42.14 -22.77
N GLU A 119 16.80 42.63 -22.12
CA GLU A 119 17.60 42.12 -20.99
C GLU A 119 17.04 42.47 -19.58
N GLU A 120 17.78 42.03 -18.53
CA GLU A 120 17.74 42.47 -17.10
C GLU A 120 16.55 41.93 -16.25
N ASP A 121 16.63 41.56 -14.96
CA ASP A 121 17.69 41.42 -13.95
C ASP A 121 17.09 40.61 -12.76
N GLU A 122 17.93 40.29 -11.77
CA GLU A 122 17.73 39.69 -10.44
C GLU A 122 16.34 39.80 -9.75
N ASP A 123 15.90 38.73 -9.06
CA ASP A 123 15.70 38.71 -7.57
C ASP A 123 15.08 37.37 -7.09
N MET A 124 15.61 36.86 -5.98
CA MET A 124 15.26 35.59 -5.36
C MET A 124 14.40 35.88 -4.12
N GLU A 125 13.07 35.89 -4.26
CA GLU A 125 12.16 36.08 -3.11
C GLU A 125 11.47 34.76 -2.72
N VAL A 126 11.97 34.13 -1.65
CA VAL A 126 11.27 33.08 -0.91
C VAL A 126 10.05 33.71 -0.24
N SER A 127 8.87 33.43 -0.78
CA SER A 127 7.60 33.73 -0.11
C SER A 127 6.99 32.44 0.44
N GLU A 128 7.09 32.27 1.75
CA GLU A 128 6.37 31.27 2.53
C GLU A 128 4.85 31.41 2.31
N PRO A 129 4.09 30.33 2.01
CA PRO A 129 2.63 30.43 2.03
C PRO A 129 2.12 30.35 3.46
N GLY A 130 2.10 31.51 4.12
CA GLY A 130 1.30 31.81 5.30
C GLY A 130 -0.19 31.75 4.97
N TRP A 131 -0.90 30.86 5.66
CA TRP A 131 -2.35 30.71 5.80
C TRP A 131 -3.27 31.78 5.18
N THR A 132 -4.24 31.38 4.35
CA THR A 132 -5.59 32.00 4.22
C THR A 132 -6.41 31.23 3.16
N GLU A 133 -7.73 31.08 3.16
CA GLU A 133 -8.87 31.40 4.02
C GLU A 133 -10.03 30.50 3.51
N VAL A 134 -10.83 29.86 4.39
CA VAL A 134 -12.00 29.10 3.95
C VAL A 134 -13.22 30.01 3.84
N LYS A 135 -13.79 30.16 2.64
CA LYS A 135 -15.10 30.82 2.44
C LYS A 135 -16.14 29.81 1.96
N THR A 136 -17.12 29.54 2.83
CA THR A 136 -18.32 28.76 2.53
C THR A 136 -19.30 29.60 1.71
N ARG A 137 -19.99 28.98 0.74
CA ARG A 137 -21.29 29.49 0.26
C ARG A 137 -22.23 28.34 -0.08
N ARG A 138 -23.23 28.19 0.79
CA ARG A 138 -24.49 27.45 0.58
C ARG A 138 -25.33 28.21 -0.46
N LYS A 139 -25.97 27.53 -1.41
CA LYS A 139 -27.08 28.13 -2.16
C LYS A 139 -28.19 27.12 -2.39
N ARG A 140 -29.38 27.61 -1.99
CA ARG A 140 -30.75 27.10 -1.96
C ARG A 140 -31.10 25.85 -2.75
#